data_AF-A0A959Y2P3-F1
#
_entry.id   AF-A0A959Y2P3-F1
#
_cell.length_a   1.000
_cell.length_b   1.000
_cell.length_c   1.000
_cell.angle_alpha   90.00
_cell.angle_beta   90.00
_cell.angle_gamma   90.00
#
_symmetry.space_group_name_H-M   'P 1'
#
loop_
_entity.id
_entity.type
_entity.pdbx_description
1 polymer ?
#
loop_
_entity_poly.entity_id
_entity_poly.type
_entity_poly.pdbx_seq_one_letter_code
_entity_poly.pdbx_strand_id
1 'polypeptide(L)' 'MDDLLQEMEHIVNSGTRLNIGYHLDEMLDSDSQDEIMDYFSEAETDDLEAANAEFDGDYSEEEIRLMRIRFLSEVAN' A
#
# COMPACT_ATOMS: atom_id res chain seq x y z
N MET A 1 -9.86 8.94 -8.97
CA MET A 1 -9.35 7.79 -8.21
C MET A 1 -8.57 8.30 -7.02
N ASP A 2 -7.69 9.27 -7.22
CA ASP A 2 -6.90 9.93 -6.16
C ASP A 2 -7.70 10.41 -4.94
N ASP A 3 -8.86 11.05 -5.14
CA ASP A 3 -9.71 11.50 -4.02
C ASP A 3 -10.15 10.34 -3.12
N LEU A 4 -10.48 9.18 -3.72
CA LEU A 4 -10.89 8.00 -2.97
C LEU A 4 -9.71 7.42 -2.17
N LEU A 5 -8.54 7.30 -2.79
CA LEU A 5 -7.33 6.82 -2.13
C LEU A 5 -6.92 7.74 -0.97
N GLN A 6 -7.04 9.05 -1.16
CA GLN A 6 -6.77 10.04 -0.12
C GLN A 6 -7.73 9.91 1.07
N GLU A 7 -9.03 9.70 0.83
CA GLU A 7 -9.98 9.42 1.90
C GLU A 7 -9.67 8.10 2.63
N MET A 8 -9.24 7.06 1.91
CA MET A 8 -8.82 5.80 2.52
C MET A 8 -7.59 5.98 3.42
N GLU A 9 -6.60 6.75 2.99
CA GLU A 9 -5.44 7.13 3.82
C GLU A 9 -5.87 7.90 5.06
N HIS A 10 -6.79 8.86 4.95
CA HIS A 10 -7.33 9.57 6.10
C HIS A 10 -8.02 8.64 7.10
N ILE A 11 -8.80 7.67 6.61
CA ILE A 11 -9.47 6.67 7.46
C ILE A 11 -8.42 5.82 8.21
N VAL A 12 -7.40 5.30 7.53
CA VAL A 12 -6.35 4.50 8.17
C VAL A 12 -5.55 5.31 9.18
N ASN A 13 -5.20 6.57 8.84
CA ASN A 13 -4.51 7.49 9.74
C ASN A 13 -5.35 7.88 10.96
N SER A 14 -6.68 7.74 10.91
CA SER A 14 -7.55 7.92 12.08
C SER A 14 -7.50 6.76 13.09
N GLY A 15 -6.76 5.69 12.78
CA GLY A 15 -6.72 4.44 13.57
C GLY A 15 -7.79 3.43 13.18
N THR A 16 -8.53 3.68 12.08
CA THR A 16 -9.55 2.75 11.60
C THR A 16 -8.90 1.71 10.70
N ARG A 17 -9.07 0.43 11.05
CA ARG A 17 -8.62 -0.67 10.18
C ARG A 17 -9.53 -0.82 8.98
N LEU A 18 -8.95 -0.71 7.79
CA LEU A 18 -9.55 -1.07 6.51
C LEU A 18 -9.07 -2.46 6.08
N ASN A 19 -10.00 -3.28 5.61
CA ASN A 19 -9.68 -4.53 4.94
C ASN A 19 -10.02 -4.39 3.45
N ILE A 20 -8.98 -4.29 2.63
CA ILE A 20 -9.07 -4.14 1.17
C ILE A 20 -8.47 -5.35 0.44
N GLY A 21 -8.21 -6.47 1.16
CA GLY A 21 -7.54 -7.65 0.61
C GLY A 21 -8.24 -8.22 -0.62
N TYR A 22 -9.57 -8.30 -0.60
CA TYR A 22 -10.34 -8.77 -1.76
C TYR A 22 -10.06 -7.96 -3.05
N HIS A 23 -9.87 -6.64 -2.93
CA HIS A 23 -9.56 -5.81 -4.08
C HIS A 23 -8.12 -5.97 -4.53
N LEU A 24 -7.19 -6.09 -3.58
CA LEU A 24 -5.77 -6.34 -3.86
C LEU A 24 -5.56 -7.69 -4.54
N ASP A 25 -6.29 -8.73 -4.13
CA ASP A 25 -6.24 -10.06 -4.74
C ASP A 25 -6.73 -10.09 -6.20
N GLU A 26 -7.51 -9.08 -6.62
CA GLU A 26 -7.92 -8.90 -8.03
C GLU A 26 -6.86 -8.16 -8.86
N MET A 27 -5.97 -7.39 -8.22
CA MET A 27 -4.99 -6.53 -8.88
C MET A 27 -3.59 -7.14 -8.92
N LEU A 28 -3.16 -7.73 -7.80
CA LEU A 28 -1.82 -8.25 -7.59
C LEU A 28 -1.87 -9.72 -7.19
N ASP A 29 -0.94 -10.52 -7.72
CA ASP A 29 -0.73 -11.87 -7.22
C ASP A 29 -0.08 -11.87 -5.82
N SER A 30 -0.10 -13.04 -5.17
CA SER A 30 0.42 -13.16 -3.80
C SER A 30 1.89 -12.79 -3.69
N ASP A 31 2.70 -13.15 -4.69
CA ASP A 31 4.14 -12.94 -4.66
C ASP A 31 4.46 -11.43 -4.74
N SER A 32 3.72 -10.70 -5.58
CA SER A 32 3.81 -9.25 -5.71
C SER A 32 3.35 -8.54 -4.43
N GLN A 33 2.25 -9.00 -3.83
CA GLN A 33 1.76 -8.45 -2.57
C GLN A 33 2.77 -8.66 -1.44
N ASP A 34 3.37 -9.84 -1.34
CA ASP A 34 4.37 -10.16 -0.33
C ASP A 34 5.63 -9.30 -0.52
N GLU A 35 6.12 -9.13 -1.76
CA GLU A 35 7.27 -8.27 -2.05
C GLU A 35 7.05 -6.82 -1.61
N ILE A 36 5.90 -6.23 -1.95
CA ILE A 36 5.61 -4.84 -1.57
C ILE A 36 5.41 -4.72 -0.04
N MET A 37 4.83 -5.73 0.60
CA MET A 37 4.67 -5.76 2.05
C MET A 37 6.01 -5.84 2.78
N ASP A 38 6.93 -6.66 2.28
CA ASP A 38 8.29 -6.79 2.80
C ASP A 38 9.06 -5.47 2.64
N TYR A 39 8.95 -4.82 1.48
CA TYR A 39 9.53 -3.48 1.27
C TYR A 39 9.08 -2.48 2.35
N PHE A 40 7.78 -2.32 2.57
CA PHE A 40 7.29 -1.35 3.57
C PHE A 40 7.63 -1.76 5.02
N SER A 41 7.82 -3.05 5.28
CA SER A 41 8.25 -3.55 6.59
C SER A 41 9.70 -3.23 6.90
N GLU A 42 10.56 -3.15 5.87
CA GLU A 42 11.99 -2.87 5.99
C GLU A 42 12.34 -1.38 5.76
N ALA A 43 11.50 -0.64 5.04
CA ALA A 43 11.74 0.76 4.71
C ALA A 43 11.74 1.67 5.95
N GLU A 44 12.67 2.64 5.96
CA GLU A 44 12.72 3.67 7.02
C GLU A 44 11.57 4.69 6.91
N THR A 45 10.95 4.77 5.73
CA THR A 45 9.86 5.70 5.40
C THR A 45 8.85 5.00 4.50
N ASP A 46 7.58 5.36 4.67
CA ASP A 46 6.49 4.94 3.81
C ASP A 46 6.27 5.92 2.63
N ASP A 47 7.30 6.67 2.23
CA ASP A 47 7.19 7.64 1.15
C ASP A 47 6.90 6.96 -0.20
N LEU A 48 5.87 7.45 -0.90
CA LEU A 48 5.44 6.86 -2.17
C LEU A 48 6.44 7.12 -3.30
N GLU A 49 7.13 8.25 -3.32
CA GLU A 49 8.11 8.55 -4.37
C GLU A 49 9.32 7.61 -4.25
N ALA A 50 9.77 7.36 -3.02
CA ALA A 50 10.81 6.38 -2.72
C ALA A 50 10.40 4.96 -3.12
N ALA A 51 9.17 4.54 -2.81
CA ALA A 51 8.66 3.23 -3.20
C ALA A 51 8.58 3.07 -4.73
N ASN A 52 8.03 4.05 -5.43
CA ASN A 52 7.97 4.03 -6.90
C ASN A 52 9.38 3.97 -7.53
N ALA A 53 10.37 4.64 -6.93
CA ALA A 53 11.74 4.59 -7.41
C ALA A 53 12.41 3.22 -7.17
N GLU A 54 12.10 2.54 -6.06
CA GLU A 54 12.63 1.21 -5.77
C GLU A 54 12.14 0.16 -6.77
N PHE A 55 10.84 0.20 -7.08
CA PHE A 55 10.22 -0.79 -7.97
C PHE A 55 10.39 -0.48 -9.46
N ASP A 56 10.97 0.66 -9.85
CA ASP A 56 11.30 1.05 -11.23
C ASP A 56 10.20 0.76 -12.29
N GLY A 57 8.93 0.90 -11.89
CA GLY A 57 7.77 0.67 -12.77
C GLY A 57 7.30 -0.79 -12.88
N ASP A 58 7.82 -1.71 -12.07
CA ASP A 58 7.30 -3.08 -11.94
C ASP A 58 5.86 -3.10 -11.41
N TYR A 59 5.48 -2.08 -10.63
CA TYR A 59 4.14 -1.83 -10.12
C TYR A 59 3.66 -0.43 -10.48
N SER A 60 2.36 -0.29 -10.69
CA SER A 60 1.73 1.02 -10.83
C SER A 60 1.70 1.77 -9.49
N GLU A 61 1.68 3.10 -9.56
CA GLU A 61 1.54 3.95 -8.39
C GLU A 61 0.29 3.60 -7.56
N GLU A 62 -0.81 3.21 -8.24
CA GLU A 62 -2.05 2.80 -7.60
C GLU A 62 -1.88 1.51 -6.79
N GLU A 63 -1.20 0.49 -7.35
CA GLU A 63 -0.91 -0.78 -6.68
C GLU A 63 -0.04 -0.57 -5.45
N ILE A 64 1.06 0.17 -5.58
CA ILE A 64 1.96 0.51 -4.47
C ILE A 64 1.20 1.26 -3.38
N ARG A 65 0.36 2.23 -3.77
CA ARG A 65 -0.40 3.05 -2.82
C ARG A 65 -1.46 2.25 -2.07
N LEU A 66 -2.17 1.34 -2.73
CA LEU A 66 -3.12 0.44 -2.07
C LEU A 66 -2.43 -0.53 -1.11
N MET A 67 -1.28 -1.08 -1.49
CA MET A 67 -0.46 -1.93 -0.61
C MET A 67 0.06 -1.16 0.61
N ARG A 68 0.48 0.10 0.43
CA ARG A 68 0.84 0.99 1.53
C ARG A 68 -0.33 1.21 2.50
N ILE A 69 -1.54 1.47 1.98
CA ILE A 69 -2.74 1.62 2.81
C ILE A 69 -3.01 0.35 3.62
N ARG A 70 -2.87 -0.83 3.00
CA ARG A 70 -2.96 -2.12 3.72
C ARG A 70 -1.91 -2.23 4.81
N PHE A 71 -0.64 -1.96 4.51
CA PHE A 71 0.46 -2.01 5.46
C PHE A 71 0.20 -1.10 6.68
N LEU A 72 -0.19 0.15 6.46
CA LEU A 72 -0.53 1.09 7.55
C LEU A 72 -1.74 0.62 8.37
N SER A 73 -2.70 -0.04 7.73
CA SER A 73 -3.89 -0.59 8.39
C SER A 73 -3.57 -1.82 9.26
N GLU A 74 -2.64 -2.67 8.83
CA GLU A 74 -2.31 -3.95 9.48
C GLU A 74 -1.15 -3.86 10.49
N VAL A 75 -0.13 -3.05 10.21
CA VAL A 75 1.14 -3.03 10.93
C VAL A 75 1.32 -1.78 11.78
N ALA A 76 0.88 -0.62 11.29
CA ALA A 76 1.05 0.66 12.01
C ALA A 76 -0.04 0.95 13.06
N ASN A 77 -1.16 0.19 13.06
CA ASN A 77 -2.34 0.39 13.90
C ASN A 77 -2.62 -0.72 14.93
#